data_AF-A0A0F9KQL8-F1
#
_entry.id   AF-A0A0F9KQL8-F1
#
_cell.length_a   1.000
_cell.length_b   1.000
_cell.length_c   1.000
_cell.angle_alpha   90.00
_cell.angle_beta   90.00
_cell.angle_gamma   90.00
#
_symmetry.space_group_name_H-M   'P 1'
#
loop_
_entity.id
_entity.type
_entity.pdbx_description
1 polymer ?
#
loop_
_entity_poly.entity_id
_entity_poly.type
_entity_poly.pdbx_seq_one_letter_code
_entity_poly.pdbx_strand_id
1 'polypeptide(L)'
;MESYFKAFHKENWGLLALNPHLIEDDLVGTNYFNQLKKIINVMKPKSRFGFIGFSMGGRIIYDFLNNNKNLIKKVIAIAQIDPVIQSFNWDKEIIKFLEKRTILFASSTDQYRFGITASGILGISSIQVEGIHGILPSRCLERTVNFFRAQI
;
A
#
# COMPACT_ATOMS: atom_id res chain seq x y z
N MET A 1 2.76 -11.98 6.45
CA MET A 1 3.97 -11.34 5.88
C MET A 1 4.96 -12.33 5.28
N GLU A 2 5.30 -13.44 5.95
CA GLU A 2 6.26 -14.44 5.41
C GLU A 2 5.93 -14.94 3.99
N SER A 3 4.65 -15.21 3.70
CA SER A 3 4.21 -15.64 2.37
C SER A 3 4.50 -14.61 1.27
N TYR A 4 4.47 -13.31 1.59
CA TYR A 4 4.86 -12.24 0.67
C TYR A 4 6.37 -12.28 0.39
N PHE A 5 7.20 -12.49 1.42
CA PHE A 5 8.65 -12.66 1.21
C PHE A 5 8.95 -13.86 0.32
N LYS A 6 8.32 -15.02 0.58
CA LYS A 6 8.51 -16.23 -0.25
C LYS A 6 8.07 -16.00 -1.70
N ALA A 7 6.97 -15.29 -1.92
CA ALA A 7 6.47 -15.03 -3.27
C ALA A 7 7.37 -14.04 -4.03
N PHE A 8 7.71 -12.90 -3.43
CA PHE A 8 8.53 -11.87 -4.07
C PHE A 8 10.02 -12.25 -4.21
N HIS A 9 10.53 -13.15 -3.37
CA HIS A 9 11.89 -13.68 -3.52
C HIS A 9 12.11 -14.33 -4.90
N LYS A 10 11.07 -14.94 -5.48
CA LYS A 10 11.12 -15.55 -6.81
C LYS A 10 11.13 -14.53 -7.97
N GLU A 11 10.89 -13.26 -7.66
CA GLU A 11 10.61 -12.20 -8.64
C GLU A 11 11.77 -11.16 -8.74
N ASN A 12 12.95 -11.46 -8.17
CA ASN A 12 14.12 -10.57 -8.12
C ASN A 12 13.86 -9.18 -7.50
N TRP A 13 12.91 -9.11 -6.54
CA TRP A 13 12.63 -7.91 -5.76
C TRP A 13 13.37 -7.93 -4.42
N GLY A 14 13.92 -6.79 -4.02
CA GLY A 14 14.23 -6.54 -2.61
C GLY A 14 12.94 -6.26 -1.85
N LEU A 15 12.60 -7.09 -0.86
CA LEU A 15 11.44 -6.88 -0.01
C LEU A 15 11.86 -6.44 1.39
N LEU A 16 11.17 -5.42 1.90
CA LEU A 16 11.31 -4.94 3.26
C LEU A 16 9.93 -4.88 3.91
N ALA A 17 9.82 -5.38 5.15
CA ALA A 17 8.63 -5.21 5.96
C ALA A 17 8.87 -4.12 7.00
N LEU A 18 7.94 -3.17 7.07
CA LEU A 18 7.87 -2.21 8.16
C LEU A 18 6.87 -2.75 9.18
N ASN A 19 7.38 -3.21 10.31
CA ASN A 19 6.54 -3.59 11.45
C ASN A 19 6.50 -2.38 12.40
N PRO A 20 5.33 -1.84 12.78
CA PRO A 20 5.28 -0.90 13.88
C PRO A 20 5.82 -1.58 15.14
N HIS A 21 6.79 -0.96 15.79
CA HIS A 21 7.01 -1.28 17.19
C HIS A 21 5.75 -0.91 17.97
N LEU A 22 5.32 -1.80 18.86
CA LEU A 22 4.22 -1.69 19.84
C LEU A 22 4.50 -0.61 20.91
N ILE A 23 5.11 0.51 20.55
CA ILE A 23 5.49 1.56 21.50
C ILE A 23 4.78 2.83 21.06
N GLU A 24 3.68 3.09 21.77
CA GLU A 24 2.85 4.30 21.85
C GLU A 24 2.32 4.86 20.52
N ASP A 25 1.00 4.70 20.33
CA ASP A 25 0.10 5.55 19.54
C ASP A 25 0.74 6.36 18.39
N ASP A 26 1.39 5.69 17.44
CA ASP A 26 1.70 6.29 16.13
C ASP A 26 0.42 6.36 15.26
N LEU A 27 -0.65 6.91 15.84
CA LEU A 27 -1.97 7.12 15.23
C LEU A 27 -1.89 7.98 13.96
N VAL A 28 -0.77 8.70 13.79
CA VAL A 28 -0.51 9.64 12.69
C VAL A 28 0.51 9.09 11.66
N GLY A 29 1.21 7.98 11.96
CA GLY A 29 2.16 7.34 11.03
C GLY A 29 3.53 8.01 10.91
N THR A 30 3.92 8.85 11.87
CA THR A 30 5.17 9.61 11.88
C THR A 30 6.40 8.70 11.90
N ASN A 31 6.37 7.61 12.68
CA ASN A 31 7.47 6.65 12.69
C ASN A 31 7.59 5.91 11.36
N TYR A 32 6.48 5.61 10.71
CA TYR A 32 6.48 5.02 9.36
C TYR A 32 7.11 5.95 8.33
N PHE A 33 6.81 7.25 8.37
CA PHE A 33 7.42 8.19 7.43
C PHE A 33 8.92 8.28 7.62
N ASN A 34 9.39 8.30 8.87
CA ASN A 34 10.83 8.35 9.15
C ASN A 34 11.55 7.09 8.68
N GLN A 35 10.95 5.91 8.88
CA GLN A 35 11.48 4.65 8.34
C GLN A 35 11.52 4.67 6.81
N LEU A 36 10.40 5.02 6.15
CA LEU A 36 10.30 5.13 4.69
C LEU A 36 11.33 6.11 4.11
N LYS A 37 11.50 7.29 4.72
CA LYS A 37 12.51 8.27 4.31
C LYS A 37 13.92 7.69 4.43
N LYS A 38 14.26 7.05 5.55
CA LYS A 38 15.59 6.42 5.74
C LYS A 38 15.88 5.38 4.68
N ILE A 39 14.90 4.52 4.37
CA ILE A 39 15.03 3.48 3.33
C ILE A 39 15.26 4.12 1.97
N ILE A 40 14.42 5.08 1.59
CA ILE A 40 14.49 5.71 0.26
C ILE A 40 15.79 6.50 0.09
N ASN A 41 16.32 7.10 1.16
CA ASN A 41 17.58 7.84 1.14
C ASN A 41 18.80 6.94 0.89
N VAL A 42 18.77 5.66 1.29
CA VAL A 42 19.88 4.73 1.04
C VAL A 42 19.74 3.95 -0.26
N MET A 43 18.59 4.05 -0.96
CA MET A 43 18.40 3.44 -2.26
C MET A 43 19.18 4.21 -3.35
N LYS A 44 19.68 3.49 -4.36
CA LYS A 44 20.34 4.13 -5.52
C LYS A 44 19.37 5.14 -6.17
N PRO A 45 19.82 6.31 -6.67
CA PRO A 45 18.93 7.35 -7.19
C PRO A 45 17.95 6.89 -8.28
N LYS A 46 18.37 5.95 -9.13
CA LYS A 46 17.55 5.38 -10.22
C LYS A 46 16.60 4.25 -9.78
N SER A 47 16.64 3.83 -8.51
CA SER A 47 15.81 2.74 -8.01
C SER A 47 14.34 3.12 -8.05
N ARG A 48 13.52 2.19 -8.53
CA ARG A 48 12.06 2.25 -8.47
C ARG A 48 11.57 1.33 -7.34
N PHE A 49 10.39 1.59 -6.80
CA PHE A 49 9.84 0.82 -5.68
C PHE A 49 8.33 0.69 -5.79
N GLY A 50 7.78 -0.33 -5.15
CA GLY A 50 6.35 -0.47 -4.96
C GLY A 50 6.00 -0.57 -3.49
N PHE A 51 4.71 -0.45 -3.19
CA PHE A 51 4.19 -0.51 -1.84
C PHE A 51 3.09 -1.55 -1.71
N ILE A 52 3.05 -2.24 -0.57
CA ILE A 52 1.95 -3.12 -0.18
C ILE A 52 1.47 -2.62 1.18
N GLY A 53 0.27 -2.04 1.21
CA GLY A 53 -0.34 -1.51 2.41
C GLY A 53 -1.53 -2.36 2.82
N PHE A 54 -1.55 -2.81 4.07
CA PHE A 54 -2.70 -3.45 4.69
C PHE A 54 -3.28 -2.54 5.77
N SER A 55 -4.61 -2.43 5.86
CA SER A 55 -5.27 -1.64 6.91
C SER A 55 -4.78 -0.17 6.91
N MET A 56 -4.37 0.36 8.06
CA MET A 56 -3.77 1.70 8.17
C MET A 56 -2.52 1.89 7.29
N GLY A 57 -1.79 0.82 6.95
CA GLY A 57 -0.64 0.89 6.05
C GLY A 57 -1.01 1.47 4.68
N GLY A 58 -2.25 1.29 4.25
CA GLY A 58 -2.77 1.86 3.02
C GLY A 58 -2.80 3.40 3.04
N ARG A 59 -3.36 3.99 4.10
CA ARG A 59 -3.38 5.43 4.34
C ARG A 59 -1.97 6.01 4.42
N ILE A 60 -1.08 5.35 5.18
CA ILE A 60 0.30 5.80 5.40
C ILE A 60 1.06 5.97 4.07
N ILE A 61 0.85 5.06 3.11
CA ILE A 61 1.49 5.16 1.78
C ILE A 61 1.06 6.44 1.06
N TYR A 62 -0.23 6.74 1.03
CA TYR A 62 -0.74 7.94 0.35
C TYR A 62 -0.35 9.22 1.08
N ASP A 63 -0.43 9.26 2.41
CA ASP A 63 0.05 10.41 3.19
C ASP A 63 1.55 10.66 2.92
N PHE A 64 2.36 9.60 2.87
CA PHE A 64 3.78 9.68 2.55
C PHE A 64 4.02 10.24 1.14
N LEU A 65 3.34 9.72 0.12
CA LEU A 65 3.51 10.18 -1.26
C LEU A 65 3.00 11.61 -1.47
N ASN A 66 1.92 12.01 -0.77
CA ASN A 66 1.41 13.37 -0.79
C ASN A 66 2.44 14.38 -0.25
N ASN A 67 3.16 13.99 0.80
CA ASN A 67 4.23 14.80 1.41
C ASN A 67 5.57 14.74 0.65
N ASN A 68 5.75 13.78 -0.26
CA ASN A 68 6.99 13.56 -1.00
C ASN A 68 6.70 13.43 -2.50
N LYS A 69 6.05 14.45 -3.07
CA LYS A 69 5.50 14.43 -4.45
C LYS A 69 6.53 14.09 -5.53
N ASN A 70 7.81 14.41 -5.32
CA ASN A 70 8.90 14.06 -6.24
C ASN A 70 9.10 12.54 -6.38
N LEU A 71 8.67 11.74 -5.40
CA LEU A 71 8.85 10.30 -5.38
C LEU A 71 7.80 9.54 -6.20
N ILE A 72 6.65 10.14 -6.52
CA ILE A 72 5.54 9.46 -7.21
C ILE A 72 5.99 8.82 -8.54
N LYS A 73 6.93 9.46 -9.25
CA LYS A 73 7.46 8.98 -10.53
C LYS A 73 8.26 7.67 -10.38
N LYS A 74 8.81 7.40 -9.19
CA LYS A 74 9.57 6.19 -8.87
C LYS A 74 8.68 5.01 -8.44
N VAL A 75 7.41 5.27 -8.15
CA VAL A 75 6.45 4.23 -7.74
C VAL A 75 6.06 3.37 -8.94
N ILE A 76 6.26 2.05 -8.87
CA ILE A 76 5.86 1.11 -9.94
C ILE A 76 4.44 0.59 -9.73
N ALA A 77 4.08 0.32 -8.49
CA ALA A 77 2.91 -0.44 -8.12
C ALA A 77 2.57 -0.16 -6.65
N ILE A 78 1.29 -0.12 -6.34
CA ILE A 78 0.74 -0.02 -4.99
C ILE A 78 -0.34 -1.10 -4.88
N ALA A 79 -0.21 -2.00 -3.91
CA ALA A 79 -1.30 -2.88 -3.50
C ALA A 79 -1.89 -2.35 -2.20
N GLN A 80 -3.18 -2.01 -2.24
CA GLN A 80 -3.98 -1.57 -1.11
C GLN A 80 -4.88 -2.73 -0.69
N ILE A 81 -4.65 -3.29 0.49
CA ILE A 81 -5.38 -4.45 1.00
C ILE A 81 -6.25 -3.97 2.15
N ASP A 82 -7.55 -3.90 1.89
CA ASP A 82 -8.58 -3.43 2.81
C ASP A 82 -8.17 -2.18 3.62
N PRO A 83 -7.77 -1.09 2.94
CA PRO A 83 -7.18 0.06 3.61
C PRO A 83 -8.20 0.80 4.49
N VAL A 84 -7.77 1.24 5.67
CA VAL A 84 -8.58 2.04 6.59
C VAL A 84 -8.29 3.53 6.33
N ILE A 85 -9.19 4.21 5.61
CA ILE A 85 -9.07 5.63 5.26
C ILE A 85 -10.35 6.34 5.72
N GLN A 86 -10.24 7.21 6.72
CA GLN A 86 -11.40 7.89 7.33
C GLN A 86 -11.62 9.29 6.76
N SER A 87 -10.55 10.03 6.47
CA SER A 87 -10.58 11.35 5.83
C SER A 87 -9.18 11.69 5.32
N PHE A 88 -9.09 12.55 4.31
CA PHE A 88 -7.81 12.93 3.73
C PHE A 88 -7.88 14.26 2.98
N ASN A 89 -6.74 14.94 2.86
CA ASN A 89 -6.53 16.10 1.99
C ASN A 89 -5.36 15.80 1.04
N TRP A 90 -5.52 14.74 0.24
CA TRP A 90 -4.52 14.35 -0.76
C TRP A 90 -4.76 15.07 -2.07
N ASP A 91 -3.66 15.40 -2.70
CA ASP A 91 -3.65 15.95 -4.03
C ASP A 91 -4.28 14.97 -5.03
N LYS A 92 -5.41 15.38 -5.62
CA LYS A 92 -6.16 14.54 -6.58
C LYS A 92 -5.34 14.19 -7.82
N GLU A 93 -4.40 15.04 -8.22
CA GLU A 93 -3.52 14.75 -9.34
C GLU A 93 -2.52 13.64 -9.01
N ILE A 94 -2.08 13.53 -7.75
CA ILE A 94 -1.26 12.41 -7.30
C ILE A 94 -2.07 11.11 -7.34
N ILE A 95 -3.31 11.12 -6.83
CA ILE A 95 -4.16 9.94 -6.84
C ILE A 95 -4.40 9.47 -8.28
N LYS A 96 -4.79 10.39 -9.17
CA LYS A 96 -5.02 10.11 -10.59
C LYS A 96 -3.77 9.58 -11.29
N PHE A 97 -2.59 10.12 -10.96
CA PHE A 97 -1.32 9.62 -11.48
C PHE A 97 -1.03 8.18 -11.04
N LEU A 98 -1.39 7.83 -9.80
CA LEU A 98 -1.14 6.53 -9.20
C LEU A 98 -2.25 5.49 -9.48
N GLU A 99 -3.42 5.91 -9.97
CA GLU A 99 -4.59 5.05 -10.20
C GLU A 99 -4.22 3.78 -10.99
N LYS A 100 -3.61 3.93 -12.16
CA LYS A 100 -3.20 2.78 -13.01
C LYS A 100 -2.08 1.92 -12.41
N ARG A 101 -1.41 2.42 -11.38
CA ARG A 101 -0.36 1.73 -10.63
C ARG A 101 -0.89 1.18 -9.31
N THR A 102 -2.20 1.29 -9.05
CA THR A 102 -2.79 0.85 -7.80
C THR A 102 -3.77 -0.29 -8.05
N ILE A 103 -3.61 -1.38 -7.30
CA ILE A 103 -4.63 -2.41 -7.14
C ILE A 103 -5.21 -2.28 -5.72
N LEU A 104 -6.54 -2.18 -5.61
CA LEU A 104 -7.23 -2.06 -4.34
C LEU A 104 -8.12 -3.27 -4.12
N PHE A 105 -7.93 -3.97 -3.02
CA PHE A 105 -8.76 -5.07 -2.57
C PHE A 105 -9.61 -4.60 -1.40
N ALA A 106 -10.91 -4.91 -1.45
CA ALA A 106 -11.84 -4.61 -0.39
C ALA A 106 -12.50 -5.90 0.08
N SER A 107 -12.69 -6.02 1.40
CA SER A 107 -13.46 -7.14 1.92
C SER A 107 -14.92 -7.02 1.49
N SER A 108 -15.50 -8.14 1.03
CA SER A 108 -16.93 -8.23 0.75
C SER A 108 -17.77 -8.66 1.96
N THR A 109 -17.13 -9.08 3.07
CA THR A 109 -17.81 -9.61 4.26
C THR A 109 -17.48 -8.86 5.54
N ASP A 110 -16.57 -7.89 5.50
CA ASP A 110 -16.22 -7.08 6.65
C ASP A 110 -17.32 -6.05 6.94
N GLN A 111 -17.81 -6.06 8.18
CA GLN A 111 -18.88 -5.16 8.63
C GLN A 111 -18.52 -3.67 8.50
N TYR A 112 -17.24 -3.33 8.64
CA TYR A 112 -16.76 -1.95 8.59
C TYR A 112 -16.52 -1.46 7.15
N ARG A 113 -16.50 -2.38 6.18
CA ARG A 113 -16.36 -2.09 4.73
C ARG A 113 -15.20 -1.15 4.40
N PHE A 114 -14.08 -1.27 5.11
CA PHE A 114 -12.95 -0.34 5.03
C PHE A 114 -12.47 -0.11 3.58
N GLY A 115 -12.17 -1.19 2.84
CA GLY A 115 -11.72 -1.07 1.46
C GLY A 115 -12.76 -0.47 0.51
N ILE A 116 -14.06 -0.64 0.76
CA ILE A 116 -15.12 0.00 -0.05
C ILE A 116 -15.12 1.51 0.17
N THR A 117 -15.08 1.92 1.43
CA THR A 117 -15.05 3.33 1.81
C THR A 117 -13.80 4.00 1.23
N ALA A 118 -12.65 3.35 1.36
CA ALA A 118 -11.39 3.81 0.77
C ALA A 118 -11.42 3.89 -0.76
N SER A 119 -12.07 2.93 -1.43
CA SER A 119 -12.28 2.94 -2.88
C SER A 119 -13.04 4.18 -3.34
N GLY A 120 -14.14 4.53 -2.66
CA GLY A 120 -14.92 5.74 -2.95
C GLY A 120 -14.13 7.02 -2.68
N ILE A 121 -13.39 7.04 -1.56
CA ILE A 121 -12.49 8.13 -1.16
C ILE A 121 -11.41 8.38 -2.23
N LEU A 122 -10.71 7.34 -2.67
CA LEU A 122 -9.62 7.44 -3.64
C LEU A 122 -10.12 7.57 -5.08
N GLY A 123 -11.39 7.24 -5.35
CA GLY A 123 -11.88 7.10 -6.72
C GLY A 123 -11.20 5.96 -7.49
N ILE A 124 -10.65 4.97 -6.79
CA ILE A 124 -9.98 3.80 -7.38
C ILE A 124 -10.88 2.59 -7.19
N SER A 125 -11.25 1.91 -8.28
CA SER A 125 -12.09 0.72 -8.23
C SER A 125 -11.50 -0.38 -7.34
N SER A 126 -12.33 -0.93 -6.46
CA SER A 126 -11.96 -2.05 -5.60
C SER A 126 -12.31 -3.39 -6.23
N ILE A 127 -11.43 -4.37 -6.02
CA ILE A 127 -11.71 -5.79 -6.25
C ILE A 127 -12.26 -6.37 -4.96
N GLN A 128 -13.47 -6.90 -5.02
CA GLN A 128 -14.09 -7.59 -3.89
C GLN A 128 -13.38 -8.91 -3.61
N VAL A 129 -13.04 -9.15 -2.35
CA VAL A 129 -12.45 -10.39 -1.87
C VAL A 129 -13.25 -10.86 -0.67
N GLU A 130 -13.77 -12.08 -0.76
CA GLU A 130 -14.46 -12.70 0.36
C GLU A 130 -13.51 -12.88 1.55
N GLY A 131 -13.99 -12.62 2.76
CA GLY A 131 -13.25 -12.81 4.01
C GLY A 131 -13.17 -11.56 4.88
N ILE A 132 -12.97 -11.72 6.18
CA ILE A 132 -12.84 -10.60 7.13
C ILE A 132 -11.48 -9.88 6.99
N HIS A 133 -11.37 -8.66 7.50
CA HIS A 133 -10.17 -7.81 7.41
C HIS A 133 -8.83 -8.56 7.56
N GLY A 134 -8.66 -9.34 8.62
CA GLY A 134 -7.39 -9.99 8.96
C GLY A 134 -6.92 -11.10 8.00
N ILE A 135 -7.82 -11.67 7.19
CA ILE A 135 -7.48 -12.78 6.27
C ILE A 135 -7.19 -12.31 4.84
N LEU A 136 -7.55 -11.06 4.52
CA LEU A 136 -7.40 -10.51 3.18
C LEU A 136 -5.95 -10.50 2.66
N PRO A 137 -4.91 -10.20 3.46
CA PRO A 137 -3.53 -10.26 2.98
C PRO A 137 -3.17 -11.61 2.36
N SER A 138 -3.58 -12.71 2.99
CA SER A 138 -3.31 -14.05 2.46
C SER A 138 -4.10 -14.34 1.18
N ARG A 139 -5.37 -13.92 1.12
CA ARG A 139 -6.23 -14.12 -0.06
C ARG A 139 -5.84 -13.25 -1.27
N CYS A 140 -5.19 -12.12 -1.03
CA CYS A 140 -4.78 -11.18 -2.07
C CYS A 140 -3.35 -11.42 -2.59
N LEU A 141 -2.60 -12.36 -2.00
CA LEU A 141 -1.19 -12.57 -2.28
C LEU A 141 -0.89 -12.78 -3.76
N GLU A 142 -1.51 -13.77 -4.39
CA GLU A 142 -1.26 -14.12 -5.79
C GLU A 142 -1.59 -12.95 -6.72
N ARG A 143 -2.76 -12.32 -6.53
CA ARG A 143 -3.18 -11.18 -7.34
C ARG A 143 -2.27 -9.97 -7.15
N THR A 144 -1.74 -9.76 -5.95
CA THR A 144 -0.76 -8.71 -5.67
C THR A 144 0.55 -8.95 -6.41
N VAL A 145 1.08 -10.18 -6.35
CA VAL A 145 2.33 -10.54 -7.04
C VAL A 145 2.16 -10.42 -8.55
N ASN A 146 1.05 -10.94 -9.10
CA ASN A 146 0.75 -10.84 -10.53
C ASN A 146 0.60 -9.38 -10.98
N PHE A 147 -0.03 -8.53 -10.16
CA PHE A 147 -0.13 -7.10 -10.45
C PHE A 147 1.25 -6.45 -10.52
N PHE A 148 2.13 -6.69 -9.53
CA PHE A 148 3.49 -6.15 -9.53
C PHE A 148 4.30 -6.61 -10.74
N ARG A 149 4.17 -7.89 -11.12
CA ARG A 149 4.85 -8.44 -12.30
C ARG A 149 4.45 -7.72 -13.59
N ALA A 150 3.18 -7.33 -13.72
CA ALA A 150 2.68 -6.63 -14.90
C ALA A 150 3.12 -5.15 -15.01
N GLN A 151 3.78 -4.60 -13.99
CA GLN A 151 4.25 -3.19 -13.98
C GLN A 151 5.73 -3.01 -14.40
N ILE A 152 6.44 -4.12 -14.64
CA ILE A 152 7.85 -4.13 -15.11
C ILE A 152 7.86 -4.43 -16.60
#